data_AF-A0A9D1XEP0-F1
#
_entry.id   AF-A0A9D1XEP0-F1
#
_cell.length_a   1.000
_cell.length_b   1.000
_cell.length_c   1.000
_cell.angle_alpha   90.00
_cell.angle_beta   90.00
_cell.angle_gamma   90.00
#
_symmetry.space_group_name_H-M   'P 1'
#
loop_
_entity.id
_entity.type
_entity.pdbx_description
1 polymer ?
#
loop_
_entity_poly.entity_id
_entity_poly.type
_entity_poly.pdbx_seq_one_letter_code
_entity_poly.pdbx_strand_id
1 'polypeptide(L)'
;MGTTTTAFAANGRPEDSDTAIVTITDLSGNPTVTLYQIADVEYGPGGVEFVDYEWADGITEGEDITPEAPTATEINAIAQGILNSDVIPFGTPMTTQKAGDTFTATVSAGAYIAIITGATDDTIYNPILLTATYGTEGNPGNLVGGNISANSSYLYGSTAIAKSTTPDIDKEITDGTAADGDRETASVGDVISYELTPTIPNYPSNATNKTFYVTDSLSGGLTFDYDSLAVNISGVTVTRSGNNFLLNDNIIATAHETENGFNLCFNYDNLVSNSTTGAVYVPTVIYDAIVNANAVVGSDGNGNTATLYYGNPNVGSTWDNPEQIPTTGSSIETTTDTETVYTYQLAFRKVDDNTENPNPLAGAVFGIYSDQACTNLVDKVTTNSQGYAVSTNVAAGIYYIKELAAPTGYSLNLNFAKKLH
;
A
#
# COMPACT_ATOMS: atom_id res chain seq x y z
N MET A 1 -23.31 25.71 -4.14
CA MET A 1 -24.66 26.05 -3.62
C MET A 1 -25.68 25.73 -4.71
N GLY A 2 -26.00 24.44 -4.89
CA GLY A 2 -27.12 24.01 -5.72
C GLY A 2 -28.32 23.83 -4.80
N THR A 3 -29.43 24.50 -5.11
CA THR A 3 -30.68 24.39 -4.37
C THR A 3 -31.21 22.96 -4.46
N THR A 4 -31.34 22.30 -3.31
CA THR A 4 -32.06 21.04 -3.13
C THR A 4 -33.53 21.25 -3.52
N THR A 5 -33.94 20.74 -4.68
CA THR A 5 -35.37 20.63 -5.00
C THR A 5 -35.93 19.42 -4.25
N THR A 6 -36.41 19.65 -3.02
CA THR A 6 -37.30 18.72 -2.31
C THR A 6 -38.64 18.69 -3.04
N ALA A 7 -39.10 17.52 -3.48
CA ALA A 7 -40.48 17.38 -3.91
C ALA A 7 -41.39 17.54 -2.69
N PHE A 8 -42.42 18.39 -2.80
CA PHE A 8 -43.43 18.54 -1.76
C PHE A 8 -44.41 17.37 -1.84
N ALA A 9 -44.72 16.74 -0.71
CA ALA A 9 -46.01 16.06 -0.56
C ALA A 9 -47.10 17.12 -0.75
N ALA A 10 -47.93 16.98 -1.79
CA ALA A 10 -48.96 17.97 -2.12
C ALA A 10 -50.04 18.13 -1.02
N ASN A 11 -50.03 17.23 -0.03
CA ASN A 11 -51.14 16.96 0.89
C ASN A 11 -50.75 17.06 2.38
N GLY A 12 -49.44 17.22 2.69
CA GLY A 12 -48.92 17.25 4.07
C GLY A 12 -48.93 15.89 4.80
N ARG A 13 -49.01 14.77 4.07
CA ARG A 13 -48.94 13.40 4.58
C ARG A 13 -47.90 12.60 3.77
N PRO A 14 -47.22 11.60 4.37
CA PRO A 14 -46.35 10.66 3.65
C PRO A 14 -47.09 9.92 2.52
N GLU A 15 -46.48 9.82 1.34
CA GLU A 15 -47.03 9.09 0.19
C GLU A 15 -45.98 8.23 -0.52
N ASP A 16 -46.39 7.13 -1.16
CA ASP A 16 -45.51 6.18 -1.87
C ASP A 16 -44.74 6.79 -3.05
N SER A 17 -45.23 7.92 -3.57
CA SER A 17 -44.58 8.69 -4.64
C SER A 17 -43.51 9.67 -4.14
N ASP A 18 -43.37 9.84 -2.82
CA ASP A 18 -42.38 10.74 -2.24
C ASP A 18 -40.96 10.23 -2.52
N THR A 19 -40.07 11.15 -2.87
CA THR A 19 -38.67 10.85 -3.13
C THR A 19 -37.74 11.85 -2.48
N ALA A 20 -36.54 11.40 -2.11
CA ALA A 20 -35.49 12.23 -1.57
C ALA A 20 -34.16 11.95 -2.27
N ILE A 21 -33.25 12.92 -2.21
CA ILE A 21 -31.89 12.74 -2.71
C ILE A 21 -31.02 12.26 -1.55
N VAL A 22 -30.41 11.09 -1.70
CA VAL A 22 -29.33 10.60 -0.83
C VAL A 22 -27.98 10.96 -1.44
N THR A 23 -26.98 11.24 -0.61
CA THR A 23 -25.68 11.73 -1.06
C THR A 23 -24.52 11.02 -0.35
N ILE A 24 -23.50 10.64 -1.12
CA ILE A 24 -22.18 10.21 -0.62
C ILE A 24 -21.13 11.18 -1.14
N THR A 25 -20.39 11.86 -0.28
CA THR A 25 -19.29 12.77 -0.65
C THR A 25 -17.92 12.12 -0.42
N ASP A 26 -16.86 12.79 -0.89
CA ASP A 26 -15.45 12.40 -0.69
C ASP A 26 -15.07 11.05 -1.29
N LEU A 27 -15.73 10.67 -2.40
CA LEU A 27 -15.33 9.54 -3.22
C LEU A 27 -14.07 9.88 -4.04
N SER A 28 -13.10 8.98 -4.04
CA SER A 28 -11.89 8.99 -4.86
C SER A 28 -11.84 7.76 -5.79
N GLY A 29 -11.07 7.86 -6.87
CA GLY A 29 -10.89 6.74 -7.81
C GLY A 29 -12.03 6.45 -8.78
N ASN A 30 -13.00 7.35 -8.93
CA ASN A 30 -14.16 7.15 -9.80
C ASN A 30 -14.87 5.77 -9.64
N PRO A 31 -15.24 5.38 -8.41
CA PRO A 31 -15.68 4.03 -8.14
C PRO A 31 -17.07 3.75 -8.71
N THR A 32 -17.44 2.48 -8.78
CA THR A 32 -18.81 2.05 -9.01
C THR A 32 -19.55 2.02 -7.69
N VAL A 33 -20.65 2.77 -7.60
CA VAL A 33 -21.56 2.76 -6.45
C VAL A 33 -22.79 1.96 -6.82
N THR A 34 -23.11 0.93 -6.04
CA THR A 34 -24.36 0.17 -6.18
C THR A 34 -25.20 0.29 -4.91
N LEU A 35 -26.40 0.85 -5.02
CA LEU A 35 -27.36 1.00 -3.93
C LEU A 35 -28.38 -0.14 -3.94
N TYR A 36 -28.54 -0.78 -2.79
CA TYR A 36 -29.47 -1.87 -2.52
C TYR A 36 -30.48 -1.41 -1.48
N GLN A 37 -31.79 -1.44 -1.79
CA GLN A 37 -32.82 -1.08 -0.83
C GLN A 37 -33.03 -2.24 0.16
N ILE A 38 -32.80 -2.00 1.45
CA ILE A 38 -32.88 -2.99 2.51
C ILE A 38 -34.05 -2.77 3.47
N ALA A 39 -34.68 -1.61 3.42
CA ALA A 39 -35.99 -1.37 4.02
C ALA A 39 -36.86 -0.57 3.07
N ASP A 40 -38.10 -1.00 2.91
CA ASP A 40 -39.16 -0.27 2.23
C ASP A 40 -40.16 0.29 3.26
N VAL A 41 -41.05 1.19 2.83
CA VAL A 41 -42.10 1.74 3.68
C VAL A 41 -43.44 1.13 3.33
N GLU A 42 -44.12 0.56 4.32
CA GLU A 42 -45.53 0.19 4.18
C GLU A 42 -46.39 1.46 4.28
N TYR A 43 -47.24 1.67 3.28
CA TYR A 43 -48.22 2.75 3.25
C TYR A 43 -49.65 2.23 3.40
N GLY A 44 -50.51 3.06 4.00
CA GLY A 44 -51.94 2.78 4.11
C GLY A 44 -52.67 2.75 2.76
N PRO A 45 -53.98 2.44 2.77
CA PRO A 45 -54.78 2.31 1.56
C PRO A 45 -54.70 3.55 0.66
N GLY A 46 -54.33 3.34 -0.61
CA GLY A 46 -54.17 4.41 -1.58
C GLY A 46 -52.76 5.00 -1.67
N GLY A 47 -51.76 4.37 -1.04
CA GLY A 47 -50.36 4.78 -1.12
C GLY A 47 -50.06 6.00 -0.24
N VAL A 48 -50.82 6.18 0.83
CA VAL A 48 -50.75 7.34 1.71
C VAL A 48 -50.74 6.91 3.17
N GLU A 49 -50.14 7.74 4.02
CA GLU A 49 -49.92 7.49 5.45
C GLU A 49 -48.86 6.40 5.70
N PHE A 50 -47.75 6.79 6.32
CA PHE A 50 -46.71 5.86 6.80
C PHE A 50 -47.31 4.91 7.83
N VAL A 51 -47.12 3.60 7.63
CA VAL A 51 -47.57 2.55 8.55
C VAL A 51 -46.39 2.00 9.33
N ASP A 52 -45.42 1.41 8.64
CA ASP A 52 -44.25 0.79 9.24
C ASP A 52 -43.10 0.67 8.22
N TYR A 53 -41.93 0.26 8.67
CA TYR A 53 -40.85 -0.20 7.79
C TYR A 53 -40.95 -1.71 7.55
N GLU A 54 -40.81 -2.11 6.28
CA GLU A 54 -40.66 -3.51 5.89
C GLU A 54 -39.19 -3.78 5.57
N TRP A 55 -38.55 -4.66 6.33
CA TRP A 55 -37.15 -5.05 6.10
C TRP A 55 -37.04 -6.12 5.02
N ALA A 56 -35.95 -6.06 4.25
CA ALA A 56 -35.66 -7.02 3.19
C ALA A 56 -35.54 -8.45 3.76
N ASP A 57 -35.85 -9.45 2.93
CA ASP A 57 -35.71 -10.86 3.33
C ASP A 57 -34.26 -11.15 3.73
N GLY A 58 -34.10 -11.83 4.86
CA GLY A 58 -32.80 -12.04 5.51
C GLY A 58 -32.37 -10.95 6.50
N ILE A 59 -33.22 -9.95 6.81
CA ILE A 59 -32.96 -8.93 7.84
C ILE A 59 -34.06 -8.92 8.89
N THR A 60 -33.68 -9.10 10.16
CA THR A 60 -34.57 -9.00 11.32
C THR A 60 -34.21 -7.78 12.17
N GLU A 61 -35.16 -6.86 12.35
CA GLU A 61 -34.97 -5.69 13.20
C GLU A 61 -34.72 -6.07 14.67
N GLY A 62 -33.71 -5.43 15.29
CA GLY A 62 -33.26 -5.71 16.65
C GLY A 62 -32.34 -6.93 16.78
N GLU A 63 -32.15 -7.70 15.70
CA GLU A 63 -31.17 -8.80 15.64
C GLU A 63 -30.05 -8.48 14.64
N ASP A 64 -30.40 -8.20 13.38
CA ASP A 64 -29.45 -7.93 12.29
C ASP A 64 -29.16 -6.44 12.10
N ILE A 65 -30.08 -5.58 12.54
CA ILE A 65 -29.92 -4.13 12.51
C ILE A 65 -30.61 -3.46 13.70
N THR A 66 -29.95 -2.46 14.26
CA THR A 66 -30.51 -1.54 15.26
C THR A 66 -30.77 -0.17 14.61
N PRO A 67 -31.97 0.13 14.08
CA PRO A 67 -32.19 1.28 13.20
C PRO A 67 -31.89 2.64 13.84
N GLU A 68 -32.05 2.76 15.16
CA GLU A 68 -31.76 3.99 15.89
C GLU A 68 -30.26 4.28 16.02
N ALA A 69 -29.42 3.25 15.91
CA ALA A 69 -27.97 3.36 16.07
C ALA A 69 -27.21 2.21 15.37
N PRO A 70 -27.29 2.09 14.04
CA PRO A 70 -26.68 0.97 13.33
C PRO A 70 -25.14 1.06 13.40
N THR A 71 -24.52 -0.10 13.62
CA THR A 71 -23.09 -0.29 13.80
C THR A 71 -22.40 -0.67 12.49
N ALA A 72 -21.08 -0.51 12.42
CA ALA A 72 -20.30 -0.93 11.24
C ALA A 72 -20.41 -2.43 11.01
N THR A 73 -20.49 -3.19 12.11
CA THR A 73 -20.63 -4.64 12.07
C THR A 73 -21.95 -5.04 11.42
N GLU A 74 -23.07 -4.45 11.83
CA GLU A 74 -24.39 -4.70 11.24
C GLU A 74 -24.42 -4.30 9.76
N ILE A 75 -23.95 -3.08 9.43
CA ILE A 75 -23.90 -2.59 8.04
C ILE A 75 -23.07 -3.51 7.15
N ASN A 76 -21.88 -3.93 7.63
CA ASN A 76 -21.01 -4.83 6.89
C ASN A 76 -21.60 -6.25 6.77
N ALA A 77 -22.27 -6.75 7.81
CA ALA A 77 -22.93 -8.06 7.76
C ALA A 77 -24.05 -8.09 6.72
N ILE A 78 -24.89 -7.04 6.66
CA ILE A 78 -25.94 -6.92 5.64
C ILE A 78 -25.32 -6.84 4.24
N ALA A 79 -24.26 -6.06 4.05
CA ALA A 79 -23.56 -5.98 2.76
C ALA A 79 -23.01 -7.34 2.31
N GLN A 80 -22.40 -8.11 3.22
CA GLN A 80 -21.94 -9.47 2.95
C GLN A 80 -23.11 -10.41 2.63
N GLY A 81 -24.23 -10.30 3.36
CA GLY A 81 -25.45 -11.05 3.08
C GLY A 81 -26.01 -10.75 1.68
N ILE A 82 -25.99 -9.49 1.24
CA ILE A 82 -26.39 -9.09 -0.12
C ILE A 82 -25.48 -9.75 -1.16
N LEU A 83 -24.16 -9.69 -0.97
CA LEU A 83 -23.18 -10.25 -1.92
C LEU A 83 -23.25 -11.78 -2.01
N ASN A 84 -23.62 -12.44 -0.91
CA ASN A 84 -23.80 -13.90 -0.84
C ASN A 84 -25.22 -14.36 -1.16
N SER A 85 -26.16 -13.43 -1.44
CA SER A 85 -27.58 -13.71 -1.67
C SER A 85 -28.33 -14.28 -0.45
N ASP A 86 -27.81 -14.10 0.76
CA ASP A 86 -28.50 -14.41 2.02
C ASP A 86 -29.50 -13.29 2.42
N VAL A 87 -29.24 -12.07 1.97
CA VAL A 87 -30.17 -10.94 2.03
C VAL A 87 -30.69 -10.66 0.62
N ILE A 88 -32.00 -10.49 0.47
CA ILE A 88 -32.64 -10.20 -0.82
C ILE A 88 -33.20 -8.78 -0.80
N PRO A 89 -32.45 -7.78 -1.31
CA PRO A 89 -32.89 -6.40 -1.37
C PRO A 89 -34.18 -6.21 -2.17
N PHE A 90 -34.92 -5.16 -1.82
CA PHE A 90 -36.08 -4.74 -2.61
C PHE A 90 -35.64 -4.20 -3.97
N GLY A 91 -36.45 -4.50 -4.98
CA GLY A 91 -36.31 -3.94 -6.31
C GLY A 91 -35.01 -4.31 -7.02
N THR A 92 -34.68 -3.53 -8.06
CA THR A 92 -33.41 -3.67 -8.78
C THR A 92 -32.39 -2.70 -8.19
N PRO A 93 -31.17 -3.13 -7.87
CA PRO A 93 -30.13 -2.25 -7.37
C PRO A 93 -29.83 -1.10 -8.35
N MET A 94 -29.57 0.08 -7.80
CA MET A 94 -29.16 1.24 -8.60
C MET A 94 -27.65 1.26 -8.71
N THR A 95 -27.11 1.00 -9.89
CA THR A 95 -25.66 1.01 -10.15
C THR A 95 -25.27 2.24 -10.96
N THR A 96 -24.24 2.96 -10.52
CA THR A 96 -23.68 4.09 -11.25
C THR A 96 -22.16 4.11 -11.09
N GLN A 97 -21.43 4.15 -12.22
CA GLN A 97 -20.03 4.51 -12.20
C GLN A 97 -19.92 6.01 -11.95
N LYS A 98 -19.24 6.41 -10.88
CA LYS A 98 -19.24 7.80 -10.45
C LYS A 98 -17.98 8.53 -10.87
N ALA A 99 -18.10 9.53 -11.74
CA ALA A 99 -17.04 10.49 -12.01
C ALA A 99 -17.05 11.65 -10.98
N GLY A 100 -15.94 11.89 -10.29
CA GLY A 100 -15.80 12.94 -9.26
C GLY A 100 -16.34 12.57 -7.86
N ASP A 101 -16.20 13.48 -6.90
CA ASP A 101 -16.26 13.17 -5.45
C ASP A 101 -17.64 12.90 -4.83
N THR A 102 -18.72 13.32 -5.46
CA THR A 102 -20.05 13.33 -4.82
C THR A 102 -21.08 12.52 -5.58
N PHE A 103 -21.45 11.33 -5.10
CA PHE A 103 -22.58 10.53 -5.59
C PHE A 103 -23.91 11.06 -5.05
N THR A 104 -24.94 11.10 -5.91
CA THR A 104 -26.32 11.42 -5.54
C THR A 104 -27.27 10.46 -6.23
N ALA A 105 -28.30 9.99 -5.52
CA ALA A 105 -29.40 9.25 -6.10
C ALA A 105 -30.75 9.76 -5.57
N THR A 106 -31.76 9.80 -6.43
CA THR A 106 -33.15 10.04 -6.04
C THR A 106 -33.78 8.69 -5.70
N VAL A 107 -34.26 8.55 -4.47
CA VAL A 107 -34.73 7.28 -3.91
C VAL A 107 -36.08 7.47 -3.22
N SER A 108 -36.87 6.40 -3.12
CA SER A 108 -38.07 6.35 -2.28
C SER A 108 -37.70 6.32 -0.79
N ALA A 109 -38.68 6.55 0.08
CA ALA A 109 -38.48 6.38 1.52
C ALA A 109 -38.00 4.96 1.86
N GLY A 110 -37.07 4.84 2.81
CA GLY A 110 -36.48 3.56 3.18
C GLY A 110 -35.01 3.64 3.57
N ALA A 111 -34.38 2.48 3.70
CA ALA A 111 -32.96 2.31 4.01
C ALA A 111 -32.22 1.58 2.88
N TYR A 112 -30.98 1.98 2.62
CA TYR A 112 -30.19 1.52 1.49
C TYR A 112 -28.76 1.19 1.91
N ILE A 113 -28.21 0.07 1.44
CA ILE A 113 -26.78 -0.23 1.54
C ILE A 113 -26.12 0.16 0.22
N ALA A 114 -25.11 1.01 0.28
CA ALA A 114 -24.23 1.32 -0.82
C ALA A 114 -22.96 0.47 -0.71
N ILE A 115 -22.73 -0.37 -1.72
CA ILE A 115 -21.48 -1.12 -1.91
C ILE A 115 -20.68 -0.40 -3.00
N ILE A 116 -19.45 -0.01 -2.65
CA ILE A 116 -18.58 0.81 -3.50
C ILE A 116 -17.37 -0.04 -3.90
N THR A 117 -17.14 -0.18 -5.21
CA THR A 117 -16.08 -1.06 -5.75
C THR A 117 -15.40 -0.45 -6.97
N GLY A 118 -14.22 -0.97 -7.31
CA GLY A 118 -13.54 -0.64 -8.57
C GLY A 118 -13.07 0.81 -8.64
N ALA A 119 -12.59 1.36 -7.53
CA ALA A 119 -11.86 2.62 -7.55
C ALA A 119 -10.55 2.44 -8.34
N THR A 120 -10.23 3.39 -9.21
CA THR A 120 -9.04 3.35 -10.09
C THR A 120 -7.77 3.84 -9.42
N ASP A 121 -7.88 4.37 -8.21
CA ASP A 121 -6.77 4.84 -7.37
C ASP A 121 -6.56 3.90 -6.17
N ASP A 122 -6.97 2.64 -6.30
CA ASP A 122 -6.75 1.58 -5.30
C ASP A 122 -7.47 1.81 -3.95
N THR A 123 -8.35 2.82 -3.88
CA THR A 123 -9.16 3.09 -2.70
C THR A 123 -10.18 1.98 -2.44
N ILE A 124 -10.11 1.39 -1.26
CA ILE A 124 -11.13 0.46 -0.76
C ILE A 124 -12.15 1.21 0.11
N TYR A 125 -13.40 0.75 0.09
CA TYR A 125 -14.51 1.37 0.81
C TYR A 125 -15.23 0.35 1.68
N ASN A 126 -15.54 0.77 2.90
CA ASN A 126 -16.53 0.07 3.71
C ASN A 126 -17.96 0.37 3.19
N PRO A 127 -18.91 -0.57 3.35
CA PRO A 127 -20.29 -0.34 2.95
C PRO A 127 -20.90 0.83 3.72
N ILE A 128 -21.77 1.59 3.06
CA ILE A 128 -22.41 2.78 3.63
C ILE A 128 -23.92 2.53 3.70
N LEU A 129 -24.54 2.79 4.86
CA LEU A 129 -25.99 2.84 4.98
C LEU A 129 -26.50 4.27 4.67
N LEU A 130 -27.45 4.40 3.77
CA LEU A 130 -28.14 5.65 3.45
C LEU A 130 -29.61 5.50 3.81
N THR A 131 -30.22 6.56 4.34
CA THR A 131 -31.64 6.54 4.72
C THR A 131 -32.38 7.69 4.05
N ALA A 132 -33.61 7.45 3.62
CA ALA A 132 -34.57 8.47 3.23
C ALA A 132 -35.76 8.33 4.18
N THR A 133 -35.85 9.21 5.17
CA THR A 133 -36.83 9.07 6.28
C THR A 133 -37.71 10.29 6.42
N TYR A 134 -38.95 10.05 6.80
CA TYR A 134 -39.83 11.10 7.30
C TYR A 134 -39.32 11.58 8.67
N GLY A 135 -39.69 12.81 9.05
CA GLY A 135 -39.45 13.36 10.38
C GLY A 135 -40.17 12.59 11.49
N THR A 136 -40.07 13.11 12.72
CA THR A 136 -40.57 12.41 13.93
C THR A 136 -42.08 12.29 13.99
N GLU A 137 -42.57 11.25 14.68
CA GLU A 137 -43.99 11.00 14.95
C GLU A 137 -44.71 12.26 15.48
N GLY A 138 -45.83 12.64 14.85
CA GLY A 138 -46.61 13.84 15.16
C GLY A 138 -46.21 15.12 14.40
N ASN A 139 -45.05 15.13 13.73
CA ASN A 139 -44.67 16.15 12.76
C ASN A 139 -43.78 15.50 11.68
N PRO A 140 -44.36 14.64 10.81
CA PRO A 140 -43.60 13.79 9.89
C PRO A 140 -42.79 14.60 8.85
N GLY A 141 -43.03 15.92 8.73
CA GLY A 141 -42.22 16.79 7.88
C GLY A 141 -42.14 16.31 6.42
N ASN A 142 -41.07 16.71 5.74
CA ASN A 142 -40.75 16.23 4.39
C ASN A 142 -39.86 14.98 4.49
N LEU A 143 -39.89 14.12 3.47
CA LEU A 143 -38.91 13.06 3.31
C LEU A 143 -37.51 13.69 3.15
N VAL A 144 -36.56 13.29 4.01
CA VAL A 144 -35.18 13.79 4.00
C VAL A 144 -34.23 12.63 3.73
N GLY A 145 -33.38 12.79 2.73
CA GLY A 145 -32.28 11.87 2.44
C GLY A 145 -31.05 12.19 3.28
N GLY A 146 -30.37 11.15 3.76
CA GLY A 146 -29.10 11.23 4.45
C GLY A 146 -27.97 11.71 3.54
N ASN A 147 -27.04 12.48 4.11
CA ASN A 147 -25.78 12.89 3.48
C ASN A 147 -24.61 12.38 4.32
N ILE A 148 -23.73 11.60 3.70
CA ILE A 148 -22.59 10.96 4.38
C ILE A 148 -21.33 11.22 3.59
N SER A 149 -20.22 11.51 4.27
CA SER A 149 -18.90 11.61 3.67
C SER A 149 -18.16 10.28 3.81
N ALA A 150 -17.55 9.80 2.73
CA ALA A 150 -16.83 8.52 2.68
C ALA A 150 -15.65 8.43 3.66
N ASN A 151 -15.18 9.57 4.17
CA ASN A 151 -14.05 9.69 5.10
C ASN A 151 -14.47 10.03 6.54
N SER A 152 -15.76 10.10 6.86
CA SER A 152 -16.23 10.58 8.15
C SER A 152 -15.90 9.63 9.31
N SER A 153 -15.35 10.21 10.38
CA SER A 153 -15.19 9.55 11.69
C SER A 153 -16.49 9.63 12.51
N TYR A 154 -16.59 8.77 13.52
CA TYR A 154 -17.75 8.56 14.42
C TYR A 154 -18.63 9.78 14.75
N LEU A 155 -19.93 9.71 14.43
CA LEU A 155 -20.95 10.59 15.03
C LEU A 155 -22.08 9.74 15.63
N TYR A 156 -22.25 9.80 16.96
CA TYR A 156 -23.46 9.29 17.64
C TYR A 156 -24.69 10.08 17.15
N GLY A 157 -25.75 9.38 16.75
CA GLY A 157 -27.07 9.97 16.51
C GLY A 157 -27.35 10.45 15.08
N SER A 158 -26.47 10.16 14.12
CA SER A 158 -26.74 10.26 12.69
C SER A 158 -26.12 9.06 11.99
N THR A 159 -26.96 8.33 11.28
CA THR A 159 -26.75 7.04 10.63
C THR A 159 -25.51 6.97 9.73
N ALA A 160 -24.77 5.85 9.91
CA ALA A 160 -23.94 5.11 8.97
C ALA A 160 -22.46 5.47 8.72
N ILE A 161 -21.63 4.42 8.80
CA ILE A 161 -20.18 4.49 8.76
C ILE A 161 -19.73 4.43 7.31
N ALA A 162 -18.99 5.45 6.91
CA ALA A 162 -18.21 5.40 5.69
C ALA A 162 -16.75 5.64 6.06
N LYS A 163 -15.91 4.67 5.69
CA LYS A 163 -14.46 4.76 5.82
C LYS A 163 -13.87 4.19 4.55
N SER A 164 -13.19 5.04 3.80
CA SER A 164 -12.27 4.63 2.77
C SER A 164 -10.84 4.57 3.29
N THR A 165 -10.01 3.79 2.62
CA THR A 165 -8.55 3.86 2.75
C THR A 165 -7.98 3.67 1.36
N THR A 166 -6.97 4.45 1.01
CA THR A 166 -6.15 4.26 -0.19
C THR A 166 -4.86 3.60 0.27
N PRO A 167 -4.75 2.25 0.20
CA PRO A 167 -3.56 1.56 0.64
C PRO A 167 -2.40 1.92 -0.30
N ASP A 168 -1.23 2.06 0.29
CA ASP A 168 -0.01 2.43 -0.40
C ASP A 168 1.18 1.83 0.36
N ILE A 169 2.33 1.72 -0.30
CA ILE A 169 3.57 1.33 0.36
C ILE A 169 4.68 2.25 -0.11
N ASP A 170 5.24 3.00 0.83
CA ASP A 170 6.38 3.86 0.59
C ASP A 170 7.65 3.08 0.92
N LYS A 171 8.63 3.10 0.02
CA LYS A 171 9.92 2.44 0.17
C LYS A 171 11.04 3.46 0.05
N GLU A 172 11.92 3.45 1.03
CA GLU A 172 13.02 4.42 1.09
C GLU A 172 14.35 3.71 1.33
N ILE A 173 15.40 4.22 0.68
CA ILE A 173 16.79 3.93 1.05
C ILE A 173 17.15 4.87 2.20
N THR A 174 17.47 4.32 3.36
CA THR A 174 17.69 5.12 4.59
C THR A 174 19.16 5.31 4.94
N ASP A 175 20.04 4.39 4.51
CA ASP A 175 21.48 4.48 4.73
C ASP A 175 22.24 3.56 3.75
N GLY A 176 23.58 3.72 3.69
CA GLY A 176 24.48 2.82 2.98
C GLY A 176 24.85 3.26 1.56
N THR A 177 24.36 4.42 1.11
CA THR A 177 24.57 4.94 -0.25
C THR A 177 25.30 6.28 -0.26
N ALA A 178 25.81 6.64 -1.43
CA ALA A 178 26.33 7.95 -1.76
C ALA A 178 25.52 8.56 -2.91
N ALA A 179 25.04 9.79 -2.72
CA ALA A 179 24.25 10.50 -3.72
C ALA A 179 25.10 10.98 -4.93
N ASP A 180 24.56 10.80 -6.13
CA ASP A 180 25.04 11.34 -7.41
C ASP A 180 23.90 12.05 -8.15
N GLY A 181 23.64 13.30 -7.76
CA GLY A 181 22.43 14.00 -8.17
C GLY A 181 21.21 13.32 -7.55
N ASP A 182 20.29 12.86 -8.39
CA ASP A 182 19.06 12.17 -7.98
C ASP A 182 19.23 10.63 -7.89
N ARG A 183 20.48 10.15 -7.88
CA ARG A 183 20.81 8.72 -7.83
C ARG A 183 21.48 8.35 -6.52
N GLU A 184 20.98 7.30 -5.89
CA GLU A 184 21.67 6.63 -4.79
C GLU A 184 22.65 5.59 -5.35
N THR A 185 23.91 5.69 -4.95
CA THR A 185 24.98 4.82 -5.49
C THR A 185 25.72 4.07 -4.40
N ALA A 186 26.21 2.88 -4.71
CA ALA A 186 26.94 2.04 -3.76
C ALA A 186 28.04 1.21 -4.43
N SER A 187 28.96 0.71 -3.62
CA SER A 187 30.06 -0.17 -4.02
C SER A 187 29.75 -1.61 -3.67
N VAL A 188 30.37 -2.57 -4.37
CA VAL A 188 30.30 -3.98 -3.98
C VAL A 188 30.83 -4.15 -2.55
N GLY A 189 30.04 -4.80 -1.70
CA GLY A 189 30.32 -5.03 -0.29
C GLY A 189 29.68 -4.01 0.66
N ASP A 190 29.12 -2.91 0.15
CA ASP A 190 28.37 -1.96 0.97
C ASP A 190 27.04 -2.59 1.42
N VAL A 191 26.62 -2.24 2.65
CA VAL A 191 25.33 -2.60 3.23
C VAL A 191 24.38 -1.44 3.02
N ILE A 192 23.21 -1.70 2.44
CA ILE A 192 22.15 -0.73 2.15
C ILE A 192 20.98 -1.01 3.08
N SER A 193 20.51 0.01 3.78
CA SER A 193 19.35 -0.09 4.68
C SER A 193 18.10 0.44 4.01
N TYR A 194 17.01 -0.31 4.10
CA TYR A 194 15.70 0.04 3.55
C TYR A 194 14.65 0.18 4.64
N GLU A 195 13.70 1.08 4.44
CA GLU A 195 12.49 1.20 5.26
C GLU A 195 11.25 1.13 4.37
N LEU A 196 10.25 0.35 4.80
CA LEU A 196 8.92 0.29 4.20
C LEU A 196 7.89 0.87 5.16
N THR A 197 7.06 1.77 4.65
CA THR A 197 5.94 2.37 5.39
C THR A 197 4.62 2.02 4.70
N PRO A 198 4.05 0.83 4.98
CA PRO A 198 2.76 0.44 4.42
C PRO A 198 1.61 1.20 5.08
N THR A 199 0.69 1.72 4.27
CA THR A 199 -0.60 2.25 4.73
C THR A 199 -1.50 1.09 5.13
N ILE A 200 -2.03 1.11 6.35
CA ILE A 200 -2.94 0.06 6.82
C ILE A 200 -4.38 0.33 6.37
N PRO A 201 -5.02 -0.62 5.66
CA PRO A 201 -6.46 -0.62 5.39
C PRO A 201 -7.34 -0.52 6.65
N ASN A 202 -8.42 0.27 6.64
CA ASN A 202 -9.35 0.31 7.79
C ASN A 202 -10.52 -0.68 7.63
N TYR A 203 -10.35 -1.90 8.14
CA TYR A 203 -11.37 -2.94 8.04
C TYR A 203 -12.42 -2.91 9.17
N PRO A 204 -13.71 -3.16 8.87
CA PRO A 204 -14.72 -3.50 9.85
C PRO A 204 -14.29 -4.75 10.66
N SER A 205 -14.71 -4.82 11.93
CA SER A 205 -14.31 -5.93 12.82
C SER A 205 -14.75 -7.32 12.31
N ASN A 206 -15.86 -7.39 11.57
CA ASN A 206 -16.38 -8.60 10.93
C ASN A 206 -16.06 -8.70 9.43
N ALA A 207 -15.11 -7.92 8.92
CA ALA A 207 -14.61 -8.12 7.56
C ALA A 207 -14.10 -9.57 7.40
N THR A 208 -14.54 -10.24 6.34
CA THR A 208 -14.13 -11.62 6.05
C THR A 208 -12.70 -11.68 5.52
N ASN A 209 -12.26 -10.59 4.90
CA ASN A 209 -10.94 -10.46 4.30
C ASN A 209 -10.22 -9.23 4.83
N LYS A 210 -9.27 -9.49 5.71
CA LYS A 210 -8.41 -8.49 6.35
C LYS A 210 -6.95 -8.65 5.91
N THR A 211 -6.74 -9.09 4.68
CA THR A 211 -5.38 -9.29 4.14
C THR A 211 -4.58 -8.00 4.30
N PHE A 212 -3.42 -8.11 4.94
CA PHE A 212 -2.42 -7.05 5.05
C PHE A 212 -1.06 -7.74 4.98
N TYR A 213 -0.45 -7.72 3.80
CA TYR A 213 0.66 -8.60 3.48
C TYR A 213 1.67 -7.86 2.63
N VAL A 214 2.93 -7.87 3.05
CA VAL A 214 4.03 -7.19 2.37
C VAL A 214 4.97 -8.23 1.78
N THR A 215 5.33 -8.08 0.52
CA THR A 215 6.47 -8.80 -0.07
C THR A 215 7.56 -7.83 -0.43
N ASP A 216 8.78 -8.34 -0.49
CA ASP A 216 9.90 -7.62 -1.04
C ASP A 216 10.77 -8.53 -1.91
N SER A 217 11.24 -8.00 -3.05
CA SER A 217 12.04 -8.74 -4.03
C SER A 217 13.20 -7.88 -4.55
N LEU A 218 14.41 -8.33 -4.24
CA LEU A 218 15.65 -7.67 -4.60
C LEU A 218 16.19 -8.26 -5.92
N SER A 219 16.68 -7.38 -6.80
CA SER A 219 17.41 -7.80 -8.00
C SER A 219 18.69 -8.57 -7.63
N GLY A 220 19.20 -9.40 -8.56
CA GLY A 220 20.33 -10.29 -8.29
C GLY A 220 21.65 -9.61 -7.90
N GLY A 221 21.76 -8.29 -8.09
CA GLY A 221 22.89 -7.46 -7.66
C GLY A 221 22.92 -7.12 -6.18
N LEU A 222 21.83 -7.41 -5.46
CA LEU A 222 21.69 -7.21 -4.03
C LEU A 222 21.50 -8.58 -3.37
N THR A 223 22.04 -8.75 -2.17
CA THR A 223 21.83 -9.94 -1.34
C THR A 223 21.11 -9.52 -0.08
N PHE A 224 19.87 -9.95 0.07
CA PHE A 224 19.05 -9.68 1.25
C PHE A 224 19.65 -10.30 2.52
N ASP A 225 19.66 -9.55 3.62
CA ASP A 225 20.02 -10.05 4.95
C ASP A 225 18.74 -10.31 5.78
N TYR A 226 18.27 -11.55 5.81
CA TYR A 226 17.03 -11.89 6.54
C TYR A 226 17.14 -11.73 8.06
N ASP A 227 18.33 -11.80 8.64
CA ASP A 227 18.53 -11.60 10.08
C ASP A 227 18.33 -10.13 10.48
N SER A 228 18.56 -9.19 9.54
CA SER A 228 18.31 -7.76 9.74
C SER A 228 16.82 -7.37 9.77
N LEU A 229 15.94 -8.19 9.20
CA LEU A 229 14.51 -7.88 9.07
C LEU A 229 13.86 -7.59 10.44
N ALA A 230 13.27 -6.41 10.56
CA ALA A 230 12.57 -5.97 11.76
C ALA A 230 11.25 -5.25 11.43
N VAL A 231 10.31 -5.34 12.37
CA VAL A 231 9.05 -4.60 12.35
C VAL A 231 9.06 -3.65 13.54
N ASN A 232 8.83 -2.36 13.29
CA ASN A 232 8.82 -1.31 14.31
C ASN A 232 7.44 -0.68 14.40
N ILE A 233 7.01 -0.29 15.59
CA ILE A 233 5.78 0.49 15.80
C ILE A 233 6.11 1.62 16.77
N SER A 234 5.70 2.85 16.44
CA SER A 234 6.01 4.02 17.25
C SER A 234 5.46 3.90 18.67
N GLY A 235 6.33 4.14 19.66
CA GLY A 235 5.97 4.17 21.08
C GLY A 235 5.75 2.82 21.75
N VAL A 236 5.93 1.70 21.05
CA VAL A 236 5.81 0.34 21.63
C VAL A 236 6.96 -0.55 21.18
N THR A 237 7.27 -1.57 21.98
CA THR A 237 8.32 -2.54 21.63
C THR A 237 7.70 -3.71 20.87
N VAL A 238 8.24 -3.97 19.68
CA VAL A 238 8.02 -5.22 18.94
C VAL A 238 9.25 -6.11 19.13
N THR A 239 9.02 -7.40 19.35
CA THR A 239 10.10 -8.39 19.53
C THR A 239 10.03 -9.44 18.42
N ARG A 240 11.19 -9.87 17.91
CA ARG A 240 11.27 -10.96 16.94
C ARG A 240 11.61 -12.28 17.64
N SER A 241 10.86 -13.33 17.33
CA SER A 241 11.10 -14.70 17.79
C SER A 241 11.02 -15.65 16.60
N GLY A 242 12.18 -16.02 16.06
CA GLY A 242 12.28 -16.71 14.77
C GLY A 242 11.65 -15.88 13.66
N ASN A 243 10.61 -16.42 13.04
CA ASN A 243 9.86 -15.77 11.96
C ASN A 243 8.70 -14.90 12.46
N ASN A 244 8.41 -14.87 13.75
CA ASN A 244 7.27 -14.13 14.29
C ASN A 244 7.72 -12.80 14.89
N PHE A 245 6.93 -11.76 14.64
CA PHE A 245 7.02 -10.45 15.27
C PHE A 245 5.88 -10.31 16.27
N LEU A 246 6.22 -9.97 17.52
CA LEU A 246 5.30 -9.96 18.63
C LEU A 246 5.18 -8.59 19.26
N LEU A 247 3.93 -8.18 19.53
CA LEU A 247 3.57 -7.01 20.33
C LEU A 247 2.72 -7.48 21.51
N ASN A 248 3.16 -7.21 22.74
CA ASN A 248 2.48 -7.67 23.96
C ASN A 248 2.16 -9.18 23.93
N ASP A 249 3.14 -9.99 23.55
CA ASP A 249 3.06 -11.46 23.38
C ASP A 249 2.12 -11.95 22.26
N ASN A 250 1.44 -11.06 21.53
CA ASN A 250 0.63 -11.43 20.37
C ASN A 250 1.44 -11.35 19.08
N ILE A 251 1.32 -12.35 18.22
CA ILE A 251 1.97 -12.37 16.91
C ILE A 251 1.25 -11.35 16.00
N ILE A 252 1.92 -10.24 15.69
CA ILE A 252 1.40 -9.21 14.79
C ILE A 252 1.83 -9.43 13.33
N ALA A 253 2.91 -10.17 13.11
CA ALA A 253 3.33 -10.56 11.78
C ALA A 253 4.15 -11.86 11.79
N THR A 254 4.09 -12.60 10.69
CA THR A 254 4.92 -13.78 10.45
C THR A 254 5.63 -13.62 9.11
N ALA A 255 6.95 -13.74 9.12
CA ALA A 255 7.80 -13.67 7.94
C ALA A 255 8.12 -15.04 7.34
N HIS A 256 8.43 -15.03 6.05
CA HIS A 256 9.02 -16.14 5.33
C HIS A 256 10.12 -15.59 4.42
N GLU A 257 11.33 -16.10 4.59
CA GLU A 257 12.46 -15.79 3.72
C GLU A 257 12.24 -16.41 2.34
N THR A 258 12.49 -15.63 1.29
CA THR A 258 12.48 -16.10 -0.11
C THR A 258 13.90 -16.06 -0.68
N GLU A 259 14.10 -16.44 -1.95
CA GLU A 259 15.44 -16.53 -2.55
C GLU A 259 16.25 -15.23 -2.44
N ASN A 260 15.60 -14.06 -2.60
CA ASN A 260 16.27 -12.76 -2.44
C ASN A 260 15.28 -11.68 -1.99
N GLY A 261 14.71 -11.89 -0.81
CA GLY A 261 13.69 -11.02 -0.24
C GLY A 261 12.84 -11.76 0.77
N PHE A 262 11.62 -11.28 1.01
CA PHE A 262 10.74 -11.87 2.02
C PHE A 262 9.26 -11.71 1.69
N ASN A 263 8.48 -12.55 2.35
CA ASN A 263 7.07 -12.36 2.56
C ASN A 263 6.83 -12.01 4.04
N LEU A 264 5.93 -11.08 4.33
CA LEU A 264 5.57 -10.66 5.68
C LEU A 264 4.05 -10.56 5.78
N CYS A 265 3.46 -11.56 6.43
CA CYS A 265 2.03 -11.64 6.64
C CYS A 265 1.66 -11.01 7.99
N PHE A 266 0.92 -9.91 7.99
CA PHE A 266 0.45 -9.30 9.22
C PHE A 266 -0.86 -9.92 9.70
N ASN A 267 -1.01 -10.02 11.02
CA ASN A 267 -2.28 -10.32 11.66
C ASN A 267 -2.97 -8.99 12.00
N TYR A 268 -3.91 -8.56 11.16
CA TYR A 268 -4.63 -7.29 11.32
C TYR A 268 -5.32 -7.16 12.68
N ASP A 269 -5.96 -8.23 13.16
CA ASP A 269 -6.70 -8.18 14.42
C ASP A 269 -5.78 -7.95 15.62
N ASN A 270 -4.56 -8.47 15.58
CA ASN A 270 -3.54 -8.21 16.60
C ASN A 270 -2.89 -6.81 16.47
N LEU A 271 -3.09 -6.11 15.36
CA LEU A 271 -2.70 -4.70 15.19
C LEU A 271 -3.76 -3.72 15.70
N VAL A 272 -4.99 -4.17 15.99
CA VAL A 272 -6.04 -3.30 16.56
C VAL A 272 -5.66 -2.88 17.97
N SER A 273 -5.33 -1.60 18.13
CA SER A 273 -4.93 -0.99 19.41
C SER A 273 -6.11 -0.55 20.26
N ASN A 274 -7.27 -0.30 19.64
CA ASN A 274 -8.51 0.04 20.32
C ASN A 274 -9.72 -0.48 19.53
N SER A 275 -10.38 -1.51 20.07
CA SER A 275 -11.54 -2.15 19.44
C SER A 275 -12.78 -1.26 19.37
N THR A 276 -12.92 -0.29 20.27
CA THR A 276 -14.06 0.64 20.28
C THR A 276 -13.97 1.65 19.15
N THR A 277 -12.77 2.17 18.87
CA THR A 277 -12.55 3.18 17.82
C THR A 277 -12.12 2.58 16.48
N GLY A 278 -11.69 1.31 16.48
CA GLY A 278 -11.04 0.68 15.34
C GLY A 278 -9.65 1.26 15.05
N ALA A 279 -8.99 1.85 16.06
CA ALA A 279 -7.62 2.35 15.88
C ALA A 279 -6.66 1.16 15.78
N VAL A 280 -5.66 1.29 14.90
CA VAL A 280 -4.64 0.28 14.63
C VAL A 280 -3.25 0.83 14.90
N TYR A 281 -2.33 -0.03 15.34
CA TYR A 281 -0.91 0.27 15.34
C TYR A 281 -0.38 0.30 13.91
N VAL A 282 0.49 1.26 13.59
CA VAL A 282 1.09 1.42 12.26
C VAL A 282 2.53 0.92 12.28
N PRO A 283 2.84 -0.23 11.65
CA PRO A 283 4.18 -0.76 11.58
C PRO A 283 4.98 -0.12 10.44
N THR A 284 6.27 0.07 10.66
CA THR A 284 7.27 0.17 9.59
C THR A 284 8.10 -1.11 9.55
N VAL A 285 8.62 -1.46 8.38
CA VAL A 285 9.46 -2.63 8.17
C VAL A 285 10.84 -2.16 7.76
N ILE A 286 11.88 -2.59 8.46
CA ILE A 286 13.26 -2.24 8.10
C ILE A 286 14.06 -3.51 7.84
N TYR A 287 15.02 -3.42 6.92
CA TYR A 287 15.94 -4.50 6.62
C TYR A 287 17.15 -3.98 5.83
N ASP A 288 18.19 -4.79 5.78
CA ASP A 288 19.43 -4.52 5.08
C ASP A 288 19.63 -5.46 3.88
N ALA A 289 20.43 -5.00 2.92
CA ALA A 289 20.94 -5.82 1.82
C ALA A 289 22.38 -5.45 1.48
N ILE A 290 23.15 -6.42 0.98
CA ILE A 290 24.55 -6.24 0.60
C ILE A 290 24.65 -6.14 -0.93
N VAL A 291 25.35 -5.13 -1.44
CA VAL A 291 25.67 -5.05 -2.88
C VAL A 291 26.68 -6.14 -3.21
N ASN A 292 26.32 -7.07 -4.09
CA ASN A 292 27.15 -8.23 -4.41
C ASN A 292 27.83 -8.10 -5.79
N ALA A 293 28.67 -9.08 -6.14
CA ALA A 293 29.46 -9.06 -7.38
C ALA A 293 28.63 -9.14 -8.68
N ASN A 294 27.35 -9.48 -8.61
CA ASN A 294 26.43 -9.49 -9.75
C ASN A 294 25.75 -8.13 -9.97
N ALA A 295 26.08 -7.11 -9.18
CA ALA A 295 25.49 -5.79 -9.32
C ALA A 295 25.64 -5.25 -10.75
N VAL A 296 24.55 -4.68 -11.27
CA VAL A 296 24.49 -4.07 -12.58
C VAL A 296 25.13 -2.68 -12.52
N VAL A 297 25.93 -2.39 -13.55
CA VAL A 297 26.67 -1.13 -13.71
C VAL A 297 25.91 -0.19 -14.62
N GLY A 298 25.81 1.07 -14.24
CA GLY A 298 25.20 2.11 -15.07
C GLY A 298 23.69 2.20 -14.89
N SER A 299 22.99 2.67 -15.92
CA SER A 299 21.62 3.19 -15.84
C SER A 299 20.54 2.18 -15.48
N ASP A 300 20.79 0.89 -15.67
CA ASP A 300 19.80 -0.15 -15.38
C ASP A 300 19.63 -0.32 -13.86
N GLY A 301 20.68 -0.06 -13.07
CA GLY A 301 20.64 -0.08 -11.61
C GLY A 301 20.33 -1.45 -11.01
N ASN A 302 20.16 -1.47 -9.69
CA ASN A 302 19.88 -2.65 -8.89
C ASN A 302 18.60 -2.39 -8.11
N GLY A 303 17.48 -2.77 -8.71
CA GLY A 303 16.15 -2.51 -8.17
C GLY A 303 15.83 -3.38 -6.97
N ASN A 304 14.99 -2.84 -6.09
CA ASN A 304 14.44 -3.49 -4.92
C ASN A 304 12.95 -3.13 -4.83
N THR A 305 12.05 -4.09 -5.05
CA THR A 305 10.60 -3.82 -5.20
C THR A 305 9.80 -4.38 -4.04
N ALA A 306 9.15 -3.49 -3.28
CA ALA A 306 8.16 -3.87 -2.29
C ALA A 306 6.77 -3.95 -2.94
N THR A 307 5.92 -4.83 -2.43
CA THR A 307 4.52 -4.94 -2.83
C THR A 307 3.66 -5.11 -1.59
N LEU A 308 2.65 -4.26 -1.45
CA LEU A 308 1.62 -4.41 -0.45
C LEU A 308 0.40 -5.05 -1.10
N TYR A 309 -0.07 -6.16 -0.51
CA TYR A 309 -1.33 -6.82 -0.84
C TYR A 309 -2.34 -6.53 0.27
N TYR A 310 -3.55 -6.16 -0.14
CA TYR A 310 -4.64 -5.85 0.78
C TYR A 310 -5.96 -6.41 0.28
N GLY A 311 -6.83 -6.76 1.23
CA GLY A 311 -8.10 -7.42 0.98
C GLY A 311 -9.24 -6.43 0.77
N ASN A 312 -10.20 -6.79 -0.06
CA ASN A 312 -11.50 -6.14 -0.06
C ASN A 312 -12.31 -6.67 1.14
N PRO A 313 -12.70 -5.83 2.12
CA PRO A 313 -13.33 -6.29 3.36
C PRO A 313 -14.66 -7.03 3.18
N ASN A 314 -15.30 -6.86 2.02
CA ASN A 314 -16.65 -7.35 1.73
C ASN A 314 -16.65 -8.69 0.99
N VAL A 315 -15.52 -9.13 0.44
CA VAL A 315 -15.44 -10.34 -0.40
C VAL A 315 -14.18 -11.15 -0.16
N GLY A 316 -14.31 -12.47 -0.29
CA GLY A 316 -13.22 -13.41 -0.07
C GLY A 316 -12.84 -13.56 1.40
N SER A 317 -11.66 -14.12 1.63
CA SER A 317 -11.13 -14.42 2.96
C SER A 317 -9.73 -13.84 3.13
N THR A 318 -9.35 -13.56 4.37
CA THR A 318 -7.99 -13.13 4.72
C THR A 318 -6.96 -14.13 4.21
N TRP A 319 -5.94 -13.64 3.52
CA TRP A 319 -4.76 -14.41 3.18
C TRP A 319 -3.75 -14.35 4.33
N ASP A 320 -3.50 -15.49 4.97
CA ASP A 320 -2.68 -15.60 6.17
C ASP A 320 -1.47 -16.54 6.02
N ASN A 321 -1.21 -17.04 4.79
CA ASN A 321 -0.10 -17.95 4.53
C ASN A 321 1.19 -17.19 4.13
N PRO A 322 2.22 -17.13 4.98
CA PRO A 322 3.47 -16.43 4.67
C PRO A 322 4.32 -17.15 3.61
N GLU A 323 4.13 -18.46 3.38
CA GLU A 323 4.92 -19.23 2.40
C GLU A 323 4.45 -19.02 0.95
N GLN A 324 3.31 -18.34 0.75
CA GLN A 324 2.70 -18.16 -0.55
C GLN A 324 2.24 -16.71 -0.74
N ILE A 325 2.59 -16.15 -1.89
CA ILE A 325 2.15 -14.81 -2.28
C ILE A 325 0.65 -14.84 -2.58
N PRO A 326 -0.13 -13.84 -2.12
CA PRO A 326 -1.55 -13.75 -2.44
C PRO A 326 -1.82 -13.72 -3.95
N THR A 327 -2.90 -14.37 -4.38
CA THR A 327 -3.36 -14.26 -5.77
C THR A 327 -4.23 -13.01 -5.92
N THR A 328 -3.87 -12.12 -6.84
CA THR A 328 -4.62 -10.87 -7.10
C THR A 328 -5.89 -11.13 -7.90
N GLY A 329 -6.89 -10.27 -7.71
CA GLY A 329 -8.19 -10.38 -8.37
C GLY A 329 -9.26 -9.57 -7.65
N SER A 330 -10.51 -10.02 -7.70
CA SER A 330 -11.64 -9.27 -7.13
C SER A 330 -11.63 -9.13 -5.60
N SER A 331 -10.87 -9.95 -4.88
CA SER A 331 -10.82 -9.93 -3.40
C SER A 331 -9.51 -9.42 -2.82
N ILE A 332 -8.42 -9.39 -3.59
CA ILE A 332 -7.12 -8.92 -3.13
C ILE A 332 -6.52 -8.07 -4.24
N GLU A 333 -6.14 -6.85 -3.86
CA GLU A 333 -5.50 -5.85 -4.72
C GLU A 333 -4.09 -5.56 -4.21
N THR A 334 -3.30 -4.83 -5.00
CA THR A 334 -1.89 -4.58 -4.71
C THR A 334 -1.42 -3.23 -5.18
N THR A 335 -0.48 -2.66 -4.43
CA THR A 335 0.34 -1.52 -4.84
C THR A 335 1.82 -1.85 -4.62
N THR A 336 2.70 -1.17 -5.33
CA THR A 336 4.14 -1.46 -5.36
C THR A 336 4.95 -0.18 -5.32
N ASP A 337 6.12 -0.27 -4.70
CA ASP A 337 7.13 0.77 -4.78
C ASP A 337 8.53 0.17 -4.94
N THR A 338 9.38 0.87 -5.68
CA THR A 338 10.69 0.36 -6.12
C THR A 338 11.77 1.41 -5.93
N GLU A 339 12.75 1.06 -5.11
CA GLU A 339 13.98 1.82 -4.97
C GLU A 339 15.12 1.19 -5.77
N THR A 340 16.00 2.03 -6.31
CA THR A 340 17.10 1.59 -7.20
C THR A 340 18.45 2.11 -6.75
N VAL A 341 19.37 1.19 -6.46
CA VAL A 341 20.76 1.51 -6.17
C VAL A 341 21.61 1.36 -7.42
N TYR A 342 22.40 2.39 -7.76
CA TYR A 342 23.28 2.38 -8.91
C TYR A 342 24.72 2.04 -8.54
N THR A 343 25.45 1.46 -9.49
CA THR A 343 26.88 1.21 -9.33
C THR A 343 27.64 1.60 -10.60
N TYR A 344 28.91 1.97 -10.45
CA TYR A 344 29.80 2.38 -11.53
C TYR A 344 31.03 1.49 -11.59
N GLN A 345 31.83 1.61 -12.65
CA GLN A 345 33.16 0.99 -12.73
C GLN A 345 34.18 1.97 -13.25
N LEU A 346 35.38 1.89 -12.69
CA LEU A 346 36.53 2.68 -13.11
C LEU A 346 37.30 1.90 -14.17
N ALA A 347 37.55 2.52 -15.32
CA ALA A 347 38.36 1.94 -16.37
C ALA A 347 39.52 2.85 -16.75
N PHE A 348 40.70 2.26 -16.96
CA PHE A 348 41.86 2.98 -17.46
C PHE A 348 42.72 2.11 -18.37
N ARG A 349 43.53 2.76 -19.21
CA ARG A 349 44.44 2.10 -20.15
C ARG A 349 45.89 2.45 -19.80
N LYS A 350 46.71 1.42 -19.61
CA LYS A 350 48.15 1.53 -19.43
C LYS A 350 48.86 1.42 -20.77
N VAL A 351 49.75 2.36 -21.02
CA VAL A 351 50.58 2.44 -22.22
C VAL A 351 52.04 2.75 -21.88
N ASP A 352 52.92 2.60 -22.87
CA ASP A 352 54.30 3.10 -22.84
C ASP A 352 54.37 4.64 -22.88
N ASP A 353 55.58 5.18 -22.82
CA ASP A 353 55.84 6.63 -22.82
C ASP A 353 55.88 7.25 -24.24
N ASN A 354 55.54 6.48 -25.27
CA ASN A 354 55.45 6.99 -26.63
C ASN A 354 54.25 7.95 -26.75
N THR A 355 54.52 9.19 -27.15
CA THR A 355 53.53 10.26 -27.20
C THR A 355 52.71 10.28 -28.50
N GLU A 356 53.20 9.67 -29.59
CA GLU A 356 52.51 9.66 -30.88
C GLU A 356 51.67 8.40 -31.10
N ASN A 357 52.21 7.23 -30.73
CA ASN A 357 51.51 5.95 -30.86
C ASN A 357 51.80 5.05 -29.66
N PRO A 358 51.16 5.34 -28.50
CA PRO A 358 51.39 4.61 -27.26
C PRO A 358 51.00 3.14 -27.38
N ASN A 359 51.94 2.22 -27.14
CA ASN A 359 51.66 0.79 -27.14
C ASN A 359 50.97 0.37 -25.85
N PRO A 360 49.95 -0.50 -25.90
CA PRO A 360 49.30 -1.03 -24.71
C PRO A 360 50.25 -1.94 -23.92
N LEU A 361 50.22 -1.82 -22.58
CA LEU A 361 51.04 -2.64 -21.70
C LEU A 361 50.19 -3.56 -20.83
N ALA A 362 50.40 -4.86 -20.99
CA ALA A 362 49.73 -5.91 -20.24
C ALA A 362 50.52 -6.32 -18.99
N GLY A 363 49.81 -6.79 -17.97
CA GLY A 363 50.41 -7.36 -16.75
C GLY A 363 50.87 -6.33 -15.72
N ALA A 364 50.67 -5.03 -15.96
CA ALA A 364 50.82 -4.01 -14.93
C ALA A 364 49.72 -4.16 -13.87
N VAL A 365 50.09 -4.14 -12.59
CA VAL A 365 49.19 -4.31 -11.44
C VAL A 365 48.99 -2.98 -10.75
N PHE A 366 47.74 -2.60 -10.52
CA PHE A 366 47.34 -1.35 -9.88
C PHE A 366 46.48 -1.63 -8.65
N GLY A 367 46.65 -0.81 -7.60
CA GLY A 367 45.66 -0.65 -6.55
C GLY A 367 44.79 0.57 -6.84
N ILE A 368 43.50 0.45 -6.57
CA ILE A 368 42.50 1.51 -6.62
C ILE A 368 42.13 1.84 -5.17
N TYR A 369 42.11 3.11 -4.83
CA TYR A 369 41.96 3.60 -3.46
C TYR A 369 40.89 4.68 -3.38
N SER A 370 40.16 4.74 -2.26
CA SER A 370 39.17 5.79 -1.99
C SER A 370 39.80 7.06 -1.41
N ASP A 371 41.09 7.02 -1.06
CA ASP A 371 41.82 8.14 -0.48
C ASP A 371 43.11 8.45 -1.23
N GLN A 372 43.52 9.72 -1.18
CA GLN A 372 44.70 10.21 -1.90
C GLN A 372 46.02 9.63 -1.35
N ALA A 373 46.07 9.27 -0.06
CA ALA A 373 47.26 8.68 0.55
C ALA A 373 47.44 7.20 0.16
N CYS A 374 46.45 6.61 -0.52
CA CYS A 374 46.39 5.21 -0.92
C CYS A 374 46.52 4.25 0.26
N THR A 375 45.74 4.50 1.33
CA THR A 375 45.68 3.64 2.50
C THR A 375 44.44 2.74 2.51
N ASN A 376 43.36 3.17 1.87
CA ASN A 376 42.07 2.49 1.81
C ASN A 376 41.91 1.83 0.43
N LEU A 377 42.36 0.58 0.32
CA LEU A 377 42.27 -0.19 -0.91
C LEU A 377 40.81 -0.57 -1.19
N VAL A 378 40.33 -0.20 -2.37
CA VAL A 378 39.01 -0.56 -2.90
C VAL A 378 39.12 -1.83 -3.77
N ASP A 379 40.09 -1.85 -4.68
CA ASP A 379 40.29 -2.98 -5.58
C ASP A 379 41.76 -3.09 -6.05
N LYS A 380 42.15 -4.27 -6.51
CA LYS A 380 43.46 -4.55 -7.12
C LYS A 380 43.27 -5.18 -8.49
N VAL A 381 43.65 -4.43 -9.53
CA VAL A 381 43.40 -4.79 -10.93
C VAL A 381 44.69 -5.05 -11.69
N THR A 382 44.61 -5.89 -12.72
CA THR A 382 45.73 -6.19 -13.63
C THR A 382 45.33 -5.86 -15.06
N THR A 383 46.22 -5.17 -15.78
CA THR A 383 45.98 -4.75 -17.17
C THR A 383 46.00 -5.94 -18.14
N ASN A 384 45.04 -5.98 -19.04
CA ASN A 384 44.90 -7.03 -20.06
C ASN A 384 45.82 -6.80 -21.27
N SER A 385 45.71 -7.65 -22.30
CA SER A 385 46.53 -7.58 -23.53
C SER A 385 46.39 -6.27 -24.32
N GLN A 386 45.32 -5.52 -24.10
CA GLN A 386 45.05 -4.20 -24.71
C GLN A 386 45.40 -3.04 -23.76
N GLY A 387 46.01 -3.36 -22.61
CA GLY A 387 46.43 -2.42 -21.58
C GLY A 387 45.29 -1.93 -20.68
N TYR A 388 44.07 -2.45 -20.83
CA TYR A 388 42.93 -2.01 -20.03
C TYR A 388 42.84 -2.74 -18.70
N ALA A 389 42.46 -2.02 -17.65
CA ALA A 389 42.03 -2.56 -16.38
C ALA A 389 40.68 -1.92 -16.00
N VAL A 390 39.83 -2.70 -15.36
CA VAL A 390 38.48 -2.29 -14.92
C VAL A 390 38.31 -2.74 -13.47
N SER A 391 37.77 -1.87 -12.62
CA SER A 391 37.50 -2.16 -11.20
C SER A 391 36.29 -3.07 -11.00
N THR A 392 36.13 -3.57 -9.77
CA THR A 392 34.82 -3.92 -9.22
C THR A 392 33.84 -2.74 -9.25
N ASN A 393 32.57 -2.99 -8.96
CA ASN A 393 31.60 -1.90 -8.96
C ASN A 393 31.79 -1.00 -7.73
N VAL A 394 31.67 0.30 -7.94
CA VAL A 394 31.93 1.35 -6.96
C VAL A 394 30.80 2.38 -6.97
N ALA A 395 30.61 3.03 -5.83
CA ALA A 395 29.75 4.20 -5.71
C ALA A 395 30.32 5.40 -6.49
N ALA A 396 29.52 6.46 -6.59
CA ALA A 396 30.01 7.77 -7.02
C ALA A 396 31.05 8.28 -6.02
N GLY A 397 32.19 8.75 -6.54
CA GLY A 397 33.24 9.22 -5.66
C GLY A 397 34.54 9.55 -6.38
N ILE A 398 35.49 10.05 -5.61
CA ILE A 398 36.84 10.29 -6.10
C ILE A 398 37.71 9.10 -5.72
N TYR A 399 38.37 8.53 -6.72
CA TYR A 399 39.28 7.40 -6.53
C TYR A 399 40.69 7.74 -6.99
N TYR A 400 41.65 6.95 -6.54
CA TYR A 400 43.06 7.12 -6.84
C TYR A 400 43.68 5.79 -7.25
N ILE A 401 44.48 5.77 -8.32
CA ILE A 401 45.21 4.57 -8.75
C ILE A 401 46.71 4.71 -8.48
N LYS A 402 47.32 3.61 -8.03
CA LYS A 402 48.76 3.50 -7.78
C LYS A 402 49.29 2.20 -8.39
N GLU A 403 50.34 2.30 -9.20
CA GLU A 403 50.99 1.11 -9.75
C GLU A 403 51.73 0.37 -8.62
N LEU A 404 51.45 -0.92 -8.50
CA LEU A 404 52.02 -1.81 -7.48
C LEU A 404 53.09 -2.73 -8.07
N ALA A 405 52.93 -3.11 -9.35
CA ALA A 405 53.93 -3.86 -10.10
C ALA A 405 53.94 -3.41 -11.55
N ALA A 406 55.14 -3.12 -12.05
CA ALA A 406 55.37 -2.74 -13.44
C ALA A 406 55.20 -3.96 -14.37
N PRO A 407 54.79 -3.74 -15.63
CA PRO A 407 54.80 -4.80 -16.64
C PRO A 407 56.23 -5.22 -16.99
N THR A 408 56.41 -6.45 -17.48
CA THR A 408 57.73 -6.99 -17.84
C THR A 408 58.48 -6.07 -18.79
N GLY A 409 59.72 -5.69 -18.43
CA GLY A 409 60.56 -4.81 -19.24
C GLY A 409 60.38 -3.31 -18.97
N TYR A 410 59.49 -2.92 -18.06
CA TYR A 410 59.27 -1.53 -17.67
C TYR A 410 59.67 -1.26 -16.21
N SER A 411 60.00 0.00 -15.92
CA SER A 411 60.22 0.47 -14.55
C SER A 411 58.89 0.81 -13.89
N LEU A 412 58.81 0.61 -12.57
CA LEU A 412 57.64 1.00 -11.77
C LEU A 412 57.42 2.51 -11.85
N ASN A 413 56.20 2.92 -12.16
CA ASN A 413 55.80 4.32 -12.11
C ASN A 413 55.65 4.77 -10.66
N LEU A 414 56.59 5.59 -10.20
CA LEU A 414 56.62 6.15 -8.85
C LEU A 414 55.82 7.46 -8.71
N ASN A 415 55.15 7.92 -9.77
CA ASN A 415 54.29 9.09 -9.67
C ASN A 415 53.21 8.86 -8.62
N PHE A 416 52.95 9.92 -7.83
CA PHE A 416 51.89 9.91 -6.83
C PHE A 416 50.54 9.61 -7.48
N ALA A 417 49.64 9.05 -6.67
CA ALA A 417 48.40 8.44 -7.11
C ALA A 417 47.63 9.31 -8.11
N LYS A 418 47.16 8.69 -9.20
CA LYS A 418 46.40 9.38 -10.24
C LYS A 418 44.92 9.39 -9.87
N LYS A 419 44.32 10.57 -9.85
CA LYS A 419 42.89 10.78 -9.56
C LYS A 419 42.01 10.25 -10.70
N LEU A 420 40.94 9.56 -10.34
CA LEU A 420 39.81 9.16 -11.18
C LEU A 420 38.54 9.81 -10.59
N HIS A 421 37.60 10.12 -11.47
CA HIS A 421 36.30 10.71 -11.16
C HIS A 421 35.20 9.72 -11.49
#